data_AF-B2D291-F1
#
_entry.id   AF-B2D291-F1
#
_cell.length_a   1.000
_cell.length_b   1.000
_cell.length_c   1.000
_cell.angle_alpha   90.00
_cell.angle_beta   90.00
_cell.angle_gamma   90.00
#
_symmetry.space_group_name_H-M   'P 1'
#
loop_
_entity.id
_entity.type
_entity.pdbx_description
1 polymer ?
#
loop_
_entity_poly.entity_id
_entity_poly.type
_entity_poly.pdbx_seq_one_letter_code
_entity_poly.pdbx_strand_id
1 'polypeptide(L)'
;MLQLVAVLACCLLVGIPYAASQSCAKIENNDAWEALEGEKMTAFLLVGSTRSDVEDCLKSTPMGTPSKPDMTVTMKSKEGGSWKESQSQLKMEGPKITAVFGDKSEEGTILYRADGCHVTQLKNGDIEHWVRDGSSADASCCKKDFEERTAGKTATNPQTKGC
;
A
#
# COMPACT_ATOMS: atom_id res chain seq x y z
N MET A 1 36.09 -40.86 -49.13
CA MET A 1 36.08 -39.39 -49.28
C MET A 1 34.68 -38.89 -48.91
N LEU A 2 34.66 -37.78 -48.19
CA LEU A 2 33.51 -36.91 -47.84
C LEU A 2 32.54 -37.37 -46.74
N GLN A 3 32.66 -36.62 -45.64
CA GLN A 3 31.70 -36.36 -44.57
C GLN A 3 30.28 -36.13 -45.08
N LEU A 4 29.27 -36.51 -44.29
CA LEU A 4 28.15 -35.60 -44.04
C LEU A 4 27.61 -35.79 -42.62
N VAL A 5 27.79 -34.71 -41.86
CA VAL A 5 27.32 -34.47 -40.50
C VAL A 5 25.80 -34.35 -40.52
N ALA A 6 25.10 -35.15 -39.70
CA ALA A 6 23.69 -34.95 -39.41
C ALA A 6 23.49 -34.88 -37.89
N VAL A 7 23.97 -33.78 -37.31
CA VAL A 7 23.49 -33.29 -36.02
C VAL A 7 22.17 -32.57 -36.32
N LEU A 8 21.03 -33.21 -36.02
CA LEU A 8 19.74 -32.52 -36.02
C LEU A 8 19.07 -32.67 -34.65
N ALA A 9 19.46 -31.73 -33.79
CA ALA A 9 18.62 -31.04 -32.81
C ALA A 9 17.45 -31.83 -32.20
N CYS A 10 17.75 -32.45 -31.06
CA CYS A 10 16.77 -32.87 -30.09
C CYS A 10 15.92 -31.67 -29.64
N CYS A 11 14.60 -31.85 -29.73
CA CYS A 11 13.56 -30.93 -29.29
C CYS A 11 13.77 -30.43 -27.86
N LEU A 12 14.30 -29.21 -27.70
CA LEU A 12 14.18 -28.42 -26.48
C LEU A 12 13.37 -27.17 -26.82
N LEU A 13 12.06 -27.38 -26.99
CA LEU A 13 11.05 -26.34 -26.80
C LEU A 13 11.06 -25.97 -25.32
N VAL A 14 12.02 -25.12 -24.93
CA VAL A 14 11.92 -24.37 -23.67
C VAL A 14 10.87 -23.31 -23.92
N GLY A 15 9.60 -23.68 -23.73
CA GLY A 15 8.52 -22.73 -23.61
C GLY A 15 8.83 -21.86 -22.40
N ILE A 16 9.47 -20.71 -22.62
CA ILE A 16 9.57 -19.66 -21.62
C ILE A 16 8.13 -19.20 -21.40
N PRO A 17 7.51 -19.43 -20.22
CA PRO A 17 6.26 -18.75 -19.93
C PRO A 17 6.60 -17.26 -19.88
N TYR A 18 6.22 -16.54 -20.94
CA TYR A 18 6.07 -15.09 -20.85
C TYR A 18 4.94 -14.84 -19.86
N ALA A 19 5.28 -14.82 -18.56
CA ALA A 19 4.50 -14.08 -17.60
C ALA A 19 4.50 -12.65 -18.13
N ALA A 20 3.37 -12.20 -18.67
CA ALA A 20 3.16 -10.80 -18.94
C ALA A 20 3.41 -10.09 -17.61
N SER A 21 4.59 -9.48 -17.45
CA SER A 21 4.87 -8.67 -16.28
C SER A 21 3.86 -7.54 -16.33
N GLN A 22 2.87 -7.56 -15.43
CA GLN A 22 2.12 -6.36 -15.12
C GLN A 22 3.18 -5.31 -14.80
N SER A 23 3.36 -4.34 -15.69
CA SER A 23 4.30 -3.26 -15.47
C SER A 23 3.72 -2.44 -14.33
N CYS A 24 4.33 -2.52 -13.14
CA CYS A 24 4.05 -1.59 -12.06
C CYS A 24 4.60 -0.22 -12.45
N ALA A 25 3.90 0.44 -13.38
CA ALA A 25 4.23 1.76 -13.84
C ALA A 25 4.02 2.69 -12.64
N LYS A 26 5.14 3.20 -12.13
CA LYS A 26 5.13 4.17 -11.04
C LYS A 26 4.42 5.43 -11.53
N ILE A 27 3.36 5.83 -10.83
CA ILE A 27 2.75 7.14 -11.08
C ILE A 27 3.76 8.20 -10.63
N GLU A 28 4.18 9.08 -11.54
CA GLU A 28 5.32 9.99 -11.29
C GLU A 28 5.05 10.99 -10.16
N ASN A 29 3.79 11.40 -9.98
CA ASN A 29 3.40 12.26 -8.87
C ASN A 29 2.80 11.43 -7.72
N ASN A 30 3.48 11.40 -6.58
CA ASN A 30 3.01 10.76 -5.35
C ASN A 30 2.10 11.68 -4.51
N ASP A 31 1.32 12.58 -5.13
CA ASP A 31 0.40 13.47 -4.43
C ASP A 31 -0.53 12.68 -3.48
N ALA A 32 -0.52 13.06 -2.21
CA ALA A 32 -1.20 12.36 -1.13
C ALA A 32 -2.72 12.47 -1.22
N TRP A 33 -3.24 13.60 -1.71
CA TRP A 33 -4.67 13.77 -1.93
C TRP A 33 -5.19 12.79 -2.99
N GLU A 34 -4.42 12.63 -4.07
CA GLU A 34 -4.74 11.64 -5.10
C GLU A 34 -4.52 10.19 -4.62
N ALA A 35 -3.48 9.92 -3.82
CA ALA A 35 -3.20 8.59 -3.27
C ALA A 35 -4.30 8.08 -2.32
N LEU A 36 -4.87 8.98 -1.52
CA LEU A 36 -5.97 8.68 -0.60
C LEU A 36 -7.34 8.85 -1.27
N GLU A 37 -7.37 9.16 -2.56
CA GLU A 37 -8.59 9.34 -3.34
C GLU A 37 -9.58 10.30 -2.66
N GLY A 38 -9.09 11.45 -2.18
CA GLY A 38 -9.83 12.35 -1.29
C GLY A 38 -11.22 12.76 -1.81
N GLU A 39 -11.36 12.98 -3.12
CA GLU A 39 -12.65 13.33 -3.75
C GLU A 39 -13.67 12.18 -3.76
N LYS A 40 -13.21 10.93 -3.71
CA LYS A 40 -14.06 9.74 -3.75
C LYS A 40 -14.46 9.24 -2.37
N MET A 41 -14.00 9.90 -1.30
CA MET A 41 -14.24 9.50 0.10
C MET A 41 -13.91 8.02 0.37
N THR A 42 -12.82 7.56 -0.21
CA THR A 42 -12.45 6.14 -0.21
C THR A 42 -11.89 5.69 1.14
N ALA A 43 -12.39 4.56 1.66
CA ALA A 43 -11.83 3.92 2.84
C ALA A 43 -10.64 3.03 2.49
N PHE A 44 -9.66 2.96 3.39
CA PHE A 44 -8.43 2.17 3.22
C PHE A 44 -8.17 1.28 4.43
N LEU A 45 -7.65 0.08 4.18
CA LEU A 45 -7.19 -0.90 5.15
C LEU A 45 -5.66 -0.91 5.19
N LEU A 46 -5.07 -0.93 6.38
CA LEU A 46 -3.63 -1.16 6.54
C LEU A 46 -3.35 -2.66 6.43
N VAL A 47 -2.75 -3.09 5.32
CA VAL A 47 -2.51 -4.51 5.00
C VAL A 47 -1.04 -4.94 5.15
N GLY A 48 -0.15 -3.98 5.44
CA GLY A 48 1.26 -4.25 5.71
C GLY A 48 1.90 -3.11 6.50
N SER A 49 2.69 -3.42 7.53
CA SER A 49 3.44 -2.42 8.30
C SER A 49 4.75 -2.99 8.84
N THR A 50 5.81 -2.17 8.92
CA THR A 50 7.03 -2.52 9.67
C THR A 50 6.98 -2.08 11.13
N ARG A 51 5.97 -1.30 11.51
CA ARG A 51 5.77 -0.83 12.88
C ARG A 51 5.35 -1.99 13.78
N SER A 52 6.02 -2.15 14.93
CA SER A 52 5.78 -3.26 15.85
C SER A 52 4.51 -3.12 16.69
N ASP A 53 4.06 -1.89 16.92
CA ASP A 53 2.90 -1.52 17.74
C ASP A 53 1.66 -1.16 16.89
N VAL A 54 1.62 -1.61 15.63
CA VAL A 54 0.46 -1.39 14.77
C VAL A 54 -0.78 -2.08 15.33
N GLU A 55 -1.90 -1.35 15.37
CA GLU A 55 -3.19 -1.88 15.84
C GLU A 55 -3.79 -2.86 14.83
N ASP A 56 -4.48 -3.89 15.32
CA ASP A 56 -5.13 -4.89 14.48
C ASP A 56 -6.31 -4.25 13.71
N CYS A 57 -6.59 -4.76 12.51
CA CYS A 57 -7.75 -4.34 11.71
C CYS A 57 -7.84 -2.85 11.38
N LEU A 58 -6.71 -2.13 11.42
CA LEU A 58 -6.71 -0.69 11.21
C LEU A 58 -7.29 -0.31 9.84
N LYS A 59 -8.34 0.52 9.89
CA LYS A 59 -9.09 1.04 8.75
C LYS A 59 -9.25 2.55 8.89
N SER A 60 -8.96 3.29 7.83
CA SER A 60 -9.25 4.72 7.70
C SER A 60 -10.50 4.90 6.85
N THR A 61 -11.44 5.72 7.31
CA THR A 61 -12.69 6.04 6.58
C THR A 61 -12.91 7.55 6.57
N PRO A 62 -12.93 8.21 5.40
CA PRO A 62 -13.26 9.63 5.30
C PRO A 62 -14.64 9.99 5.86
N MET A 63 -14.73 11.18 6.43
CA MET A 63 -15.95 11.74 7.00
C MET A 63 -16.27 13.12 6.42
N GLY A 64 -17.55 13.48 6.43
CA GLY A 64 -18.01 14.79 5.99
C GLY A 64 -17.79 15.00 4.49
N THR A 65 -17.43 16.22 4.11
CA THR A 65 -17.07 16.57 2.72
C THR A 65 -15.62 17.01 2.71
N PRO A 66 -14.68 16.16 2.24
CA PRO A 66 -13.27 16.52 2.14
C PRO A 66 -13.05 17.76 1.24
N SER A 67 -12.03 18.55 1.55
CA SER A 67 -11.63 19.71 0.74
C SER A 67 -10.12 19.84 0.74
N LYS A 68 -9.45 19.66 -0.41
CA LYS A 68 -7.99 19.73 -0.52
C LYS A 68 -7.46 21.04 0.10
N PRO A 69 -6.44 20.99 0.99
CA PRO A 69 -5.61 19.84 1.35
C PRO A 69 -6.11 19.00 2.54
N ASP A 70 -7.30 19.27 3.07
CA ASP A 70 -7.77 18.77 4.36
C ASP A 70 -8.85 17.68 4.23
N MET A 71 -8.75 16.66 5.08
CA MET A 71 -9.73 15.57 5.16
C MET A 71 -9.84 15.06 6.59
N THR A 72 -11.07 14.96 7.12
CA THR A 72 -11.31 14.26 8.38
C THR A 72 -11.54 12.79 8.11
N VAL A 73 -10.93 11.92 8.93
CA VAL A 73 -11.12 10.46 8.85
C VAL A 73 -11.46 9.88 10.22
N THR A 74 -12.23 8.80 10.24
CA THR A 74 -12.31 7.87 11.38
C THR A 74 -11.30 6.76 11.16
N MET A 75 -10.44 6.56 12.16
CA MET A 75 -9.56 5.40 12.27
C MET A 75 -10.24 4.37 13.18
N LYS A 76 -10.52 3.18 12.65
CA LYS A 76 -11.11 2.06 13.38
C LYS A 76 -10.14 0.91 13.45
N SER A 77 -9.99 0.31 14.62
CA SER A 77 -9.03 -0.77 14.86
C SER A 77 -9.49 -1.67 16.02
N LYS A 78 -8.79 -2.78 16.23
CA LYS A 78 -8.92 -3.62 17.43
C LYS A 78 -7.66 -3.51 18.28
N GLU A 79 -7.87 -3.38 19.58
CA GLU A 79 -6.81 -3.50 20.59
C GLU A 79 -7.30 -4.46 21.67
N GLY A 80 -6.53 -5.52 21.95
CA GLY A 80 -6.94 -6.55 22.92
C GLY A 80 -8.27 -7.23 22.56
N GLY A 81 -8.59 -7.35 21.28
CA GLY A 81 -9.84 -7.95 20.77
C GLY A 81 -11.07 -7.02 20.81
N SER A 82 -10.97 -5.82 21.37
CA SER A 82 -12.05 -4.83 21.41
C SER A 82 -11.90 -3.79 20.32
N TRP A 83 -13.00 -3.43 19.67
CA TRP A 83 -13.00 -2.35 18.68
C TRP A 83 -12.82 -0.98 19.35
N LYS A 84 -12.00 -0.15 18.72
CA LYS A 84 -11.79 1.26 19.06
C LYS A 84 -11.96 2.11 17.81
N GLU A 85 -12.37 3.36 18.03
CA GLU A 85 -12.50 4.36 16.99
C GLU A 85 -11.89 5.67 17.49
N SER A 86 -11.14 6.33 16.62
CA SER A 86 -10.61 7.67 16.85
C SER A 86 -10.79 8.52 15.60
N GLN A 87 -10.89 9.84 15.78
CA GLN A 87 -10.96 10.78 14.67
C GLN A 87 -9.60 11.41 14.44
N SER A 88 -9.24 11.59 13.17
CA SER A 88 -8.02 12.28 12.76
C SER A 88 -8.33 13.37 11.75
N GLN A 89 -7.65 14.51 11.87
CA GLN A 89 -7.59 15.53 10.83
C GLN A 89 -6.34 15.29 9.98
N LEU A 90 -6.53 15.00 8.71
CA LEU A 90 -5.44 14.83 7.74
C LEU A 90 -5.23 16.12 6.97
N LYS A 91 -3.96 16.52 6.85
CA LYS A 91 -3.51 17.58 5.95
C LYS A 91 -2.53 17.01 4.92
N MET A 92 -2.81 17.22 3.64
CA MET A 92 -2.10 16.61 2.52
C MET A 92 -1.47 17.66 1.61
N GLU A 93 -0.13 17.73 1.63
CA GLU A 93 0.64 18.74 0.88
C GLU A 93 1.69 18.05 0.00
N GLY A 94 1.41 18.00 -1.32
CA GLY A 94 2.21 17.18 -2.23
C GLY A 94 2.20 15.72 -1.77
N PRO A 95 3.35 15.05 -1.62
CA PRO A 95 3.38 13.66 -1.16
C PRO A 95 3.25 13.49 0.36
N LYS A 96 3.18 14.57 1.13
CA LYS A 96 3.18 14.52 2.59
C LYS A 96 1.77 14.41 3.15
N ILE A 97 1.62 13.62 4.20
CA ILE A 97 0.43 13.48 5.03
C ILE A 97 0.81 13.88 6.45
N THR A 98 0.03 14.77 7.06
CA THR A 98 0.08 15.01 8.50
C THR A 98 -1.26 14.61 9.09
N ALA A 99 -1.27 13.65 10.01
CA ALA A 99 -2.44 13.19 10.74
C ALA A 99 -2.41 13.76 12.16
N VAL A 100 -3.51 14.36 12.63
CA VAL A 100 -3.62 14.96 13.96
C VAL A 100 -4.68 14.23 14.79
N PHE A 101 -4.27 13.74 15.95
CA PHE A 101 -5.08 13.01 16.93
C PHE A 101 -5.08 13.76 18.26
N GLY A 102 -6.04 14.69 18.44
CA GLY A 102 -6.01 15.61 19.59
C GLY A 102 -4.72 16.43 19.59
N ASP A 103 -3.91 16.30 20.64
CA ASP A 103 -2.64 17.02 20.80
C ASP A 103 -1.43 16.31 20.15
N LYS A 104 -1.64 15.13 19.55
CA LYS A 104 -0.57 14.36 18.90
C LYS A 104 -0.65 14.50 17.39
N SER A 105 0.49 14.46 16.72
CA SER A 105 0.57 14.36 15.27
C SER A 105 1.49 13.25 14.81
N GLU A 106 1.17 12.67 13.65
CA GLU A 106 1.98 11.71 12.93
C GLU A 106 2.17 12.21 11.50
N GLU A 107 3.39 12.06 10.97
CA GLU A 107 3.74 12.50 9.62
C GLU A 107 4.10 11.29 8.77
N GLY A 108 3.62 11.28 7.53
CA GLY A 108 3.91 10.28 6.53
C GLY A 108 4.20 10.89 5.15
N THR A 109 4.88 10.14 4.29
CA THR A 109 5.13 10.51 2.90
C THR A 109 4.77 9.36 1.97
N ILE A 110 3.97 9.62 0.93
CA ILE A 110 3.67 8.63 -0.11
C ILE A 110 4.93 8.33 -0.92
N LEU A 111 5.37 7.07 -0.87
CA LEU A 111 6.52 6.56 -1.62
C LEU A 111 6.11 5.98 -2.97
N TYR A 112 4.93 5.39 -3.02
CA TYR A 112 4.35 4.76 -4.19
C TYR A 112 2.82 4.80 -4.10
N ARG A 113 2.15 4.96 -5.23
CA ARG A 113 0.70 4.77 -5.34
C ARG A 113 0.34 4.09 -6.65
N ALA A 114 -0.74 3.34 -6.62
CA ALA A 114 -1.43 2.82 -7.79
C ALA A 114 -2.95 2.93 -7.55
N ASP A 115 -3.78 2.54 -8.51
CA ASP A 115 -5.23 2.59 -8.31
C ASP A 115 -5.63 1.71 -7.11
N GLY A 116 -6.28 2.33 -6.12
CA GLY A 116 -6.76 1.64 -4.93
C GLY A 116 -5.68 1.16 -3.94
N CYS A 117 -4.43 1.63 -4.03
CA CYS A 117 -3.43 1.34 -3.00
C CYS A 117 -2.31 2.38 -2.94
N HIS A 118 -1.65 2.47 -1.78
CA HIS A 118 -0.45 3.29 -1.62
C HIS A 118 0.51 2.70 -0.59
N VAL A 119 1.79 3.09 -0.73
CA VAL A 119 2.86 2.81 0.22
C VAL A 119 3.31 4.11 0.84
N THR A 120 3.26 4.18 2.17
CA THR A 120 3.56 5.37 2.96
C THR A 120 4.78 5.10 3.84
N GLN A 121 5.72 6.04 3.91
CA GLN A 121 6.77 6.04 4.92
C GLN A 121 6.42 7.02 6.03
N LEU A 122 6.34 6.53 7.25
CA LEU A 122 6.19 7.34 8.46
C LEU A 122 7.50 8.07 8.79
N LYS A 123 7.40 9.16 9.54
CA LYS A 123 8.56 9.99 9.96
C LYS A 123 9.66 9.22 10.68
N ASN A 124 9.29 8.17 11.42
CA ASN A 124 10.24 7.29 12.13
C ASN A 124 10.95 6.29 11.20
N GLY A 125 10.62 6.26 9.90
CA GLY A 125 11.19 5.37 8.90
C GLY A 125 10.45 4.06 8.70
N ASP A 126 9.38 3.80 9.47
CA ASP A 126 8.48 2.68 9.23
C ASP A 126 7.73 2.86 7.91
N ILE A 127 7.40 1.73 7.29
CA ILE A 127 6.73 1.71 5.99
C ILE A 127 5.40 0.96 6.17
N GLU A 128 4.37 1.51 5.54
CA GLU A 128 3.01 1.01 5.58
C GLU A 128 2.47 0.81 4.17
N HIS A 129 1.68 -0.23 3.98
CA HIS A 129 0.98 -0.57 2.74
C HIS A 129 -0.53 -0.54 3.00
N TRP A 130 -1.20 0.37 2.32
CA TRP A 130 -2.62 0.63 2.45
C TRP A 130 -3.35 0.24 1.15
N VAL A 131 -4.51 -0.39 1.29
CA VAL A 131 -5.33 -0.84 0.16
C VAL A 131 -6.78 -0.39 0.37
N ARG A 132 -7.42 0.05 -0.72
CA ARG A 132 -8.84 0.42 -0.76
C ARG A 132 -9.69 -0.72 -0.20
N ASP A 133 -10.57 -0.39 0.74
CA ASP A 133 -11.51 -1.35 1.30
C ASP A 133 -12.45 -1.91 0.21
N GLY A 134 -12.66 -3.22 0.21
CA GLY A 134 -13.42 -3.94 -0.82
C GLY A 134 -12.69 -4.16 -2.15
N SER A 135 -11.41 -3.75 -2.29
CA SER A 135 -10.62 -4.03 -3.49
C SER A 135 -10.03 -5.44 -3.48
N SER A 136 -10.14 -6.17 -4.60
CA SER A 136 -9.55 -7.51 -4.79
C SER A 136 -8.47 -7.58 -5.87
N ALA A 137 -8.24 -6.51 -6.65
CA ALA A 137 -7.62 -6.66 -7.98
C ALA A 137 -6.22 -6.01 -8.18
N ASP A 138 -5.88 -4.86 -7.58
CA ASP A 138 -4.68 -4.09 -7.98
C ASP A 138 -3.67 -3.77 -6.85
N ALA A 139 -3.82 -4.41 -5.69
CA ALA A 139 -2.84 -4.33 -4.60
C ALA A 139 -1.47 -4.97 -4.93
N SER A 140 -1.33 -5.65 -6.08
CA SER A 140 -0.11 -6.39 -6.43
C SER A 140 1.12 -5.49 -6.57
N CYS A 141 0.96 -4.28 -7.13
CA CYS A 141 2.08 -3.36 -7.31
C CYS A 141 2.49 -2.65 -6.03
N CYS A 142 1.55 -2.18 -5.22
CA CYS A 142 1.89 -1.61 -3.91
C CYS A 142 2.46 -2.68 -2.97
N LYS A 143 1.95 -3.91 -3.03
CA LYS A 143 2.53 -5.06 -2.32
C LYS A 143 3.99 -5.28 -2.73
N LYS A 144 4.27 -5.33 -4.03
CA LYS A 144 5.63 -5.51 -4.55
C LYS A 144 6.56 -4.38 -4.10
N ASP A 145 6.15 -3.11 -4.27
CA ASP A 145 6.96 -1.96 -3.83
C ASP A 145 7.19 -1.99 -2.30
N PHE A 146 6.16 -2.34 -1.52
CA PHE A 146 6.29 -2.53 -0.07
C PHE A 146 7.30 -3.63 0.29
N GLU A 147 7.19 -4.82 -0.31
CA GLU A 147 8.10 -5.96 -0.06
C GLU A 147 9.55 -5.62 -0.44
N GLU A 148 9.77 -4.92 -1.56
CA GLU A 148 11.10 -4.46 -1.98
C GLU A 148 11.72 -3.47 -0.98
N ARG A 149 10.93 -2.51 -0.48
CA ARG A 149 11.41 -1.49 0.48
C ARG A 149 11.60 -2.01 1.89
N THR A 150 10.89 -3.07 2.24
CA THR A 150 10.91 -3.69 3.57
C THR A 150 11.71 -4.97 3.62
N ALA A 151 12.43 -5.30 2.54
CA ALA A 151 13.33 -6.44 2.48
C ALA A 151 14.30 -6.44 3.67
N GLY A 152 14.32 -7.53 4.43
CA GLY A 152 15.13 -7.68 5.64
C GLY A 152 14.53 -7.07 6.91
N LYS A 153 13.33 -6.47 6.86
CA LYS A 153 12.56 -6.03 8.03
C LYS A 153 11.47 -7.03 8.37
N THR A 154 11.05 -7.06 9.64
CA THR A 154 9.85 -7.78 10.06
C THR A 154 8.63 -6.93 9.71
N ALA A 155 7.80 -7.43 8.79
CA ALA A 155 6.52 -6.81 8.44
C ALA A 155 5.36 -7.62 9.03
N THR A 156 4.31 -6.92 9.42
CA THR A 156 3.06 -7.49 9.93
C THR A 156 1.90 -7.12 9.00
N ASN A 157 0.86 -7.96 8.95
CA ASN A 157 -0.39 -7.66 8.28
C ASN A 157 -1.52 -7.55 9.32
N PRO A 158 -1.94 -6.32 9.67
CA PRO A 158 -2.99 -6.08 10.67
C PRO A 158 -4.35 -6.71 10.35
N GLN A 159 -4.62 -7.03 9.07
CA GLN A 159 -5.92 -7.56 8.65
C GLN A 159 -6.08 -9.07 8.89
N THR A 160 -5.01 -9.78 9.30
CA THR A 160 -5.06 -11.26 9.50
C THR A 160 -5.54 -11.67 10.90
N LYS A 161 -6.02 -10.72 11.70
CA LYS A 161 -6.26 -10.85 13.15
C LYS A 161 -7.74 -11.01 13.52
N GLY A 162 -8.52 -11.60 12.61
CA GLY A 162 -9.97 -11.80 12.81
C GLY A 162 -10.74 -10.47 12.78
N CYS A 163 -10.44 -9.65 11.78
CA CYS A 163 -11.25 -8.51 11.38
C CYS A 163 -12.57 -9.05 10.79
#